data_AF-A0A9D4EZU7-F1
#
_entry.id   AF-A0A9D4EZU7-F1
#
_cell.length_a   1.000
_cell.length_b   1.000
_cell.length_c   1.000
_cell.angle_alpha   90.00
_cell.angle_beta   90.00
_cell.angle_gamma   90.00
#
_symmetry.space_group_name_H-M   'P 1'
#
loop_
_entity.id
_entity.type
_entity.pdbx_description
1 polymer ?
#
loop_
_entity_poly.entity_id
_entity_poly.type
_entity_poly.pdbx_seq_one_letter_code
_entity_poly.pdbx_strand_id
1 'polypeptide(L)'
;MEPKYWTVVNENRRNKWGAKRGYAIVPMASVTQTMVDAHPAMNANSFSKYNCAVTKRKESERFLNSIFDVNRMYNTKGDFSIFLNEEGIVNEDIFTWVTVGFVHVPSSEDIPITTAIESGFILKSFNFFATTEVYDMPQVYNGKDGYVQQPPEFIPCIENK
;
A
#
# COMPACT_ATOMS: atom_id res chain seq x y z
N MET A 1 -8.03 20.47 -8.20
CA MET A 1 -7.69 19.26 -7.43
C MET A 1 -6.22 19.00 -7.68
N GLU A 2 -5.39 19.02 -6.64
CA GLU A 2 -3.95 18.73 -6.78
C GLU A 2 -3.74 17.21 -6.74
N PRO A 3 -2.93 16.63 -7.65
CA PRO A 3 -2.58 15.21 -7.58
C PRO A 3 -1.84 14.91 -6.28
N LYS A 4 -2.31 13.90 -5.54
CA LYS A 4 -1.68 13.44 -4.30
C LYS A 4 -1.32 11.96 -4.43
N TYR A 5 -0.18 11.60 -3.88
CA TYR A 5 0.30 10.21 -3.77
C TYR A 5 0.66 9.93 -2.30
N TRP A 6 0.47 8.69 -1.86
CA TRP A 6 0.92 8.26 -0.53
C TRP A 6 2.34 7.72 -0.61
N THR A 7 3.23 8.27 0.20
CA THR A 7 4.63 7.83 0.27
C THR A 7 5.07 7.68 1.72
N VAL A 8 5.73 6.58 2.03
CA VAL A 8 6.42 6.35 3.29
C VAL A 8 7.91 6.56 3.04
N VAL A 9 8.50 7.58 3.65
CA VAL A 9 9.88 8.02 3.37
C VAL A 9 10.69 8.11 4.66
N ASN A 10 11.99 7.86 4.53
CA ASN A 10 12.96 8.14 5.57
C ASN A 10 13.49 9.57 5.40
N GLU A 11 13.19 10.45 6.36
CA GLU A 11 13.58 11.86 6.28
C GLU A 11 15.10 12.09 6.39
N ASN A 12 15.80 11.16 7.03
CA ASN A 12 17.22 11.24 7.34
C ASN A 12 18.10 10.63 6.24
N ARG A 13 17.52 9.99 5.23
CA ARG A 13 18.26 9.30 4.16
C ARG A 13 17.87 9.82 2.79
N ARG A 14 18.88 10.33 2.07
CA ARG A 14 18.74 10.85 0.70
C ARG A 14 19.44 9.96 -0.31
N ASN A 15 18.94 9.94 -1.55
CA ASN A 15 19.63 9.32 -2.69
C ASN A 15 20.71 10.25 -3.28
N LYS A 16 21.41 9.81 -4.35
CA LYS A 16 22.45 10.60 -5.04
C LYS A 16 21.95 12.00 -5.46
N TRP A 17 20.65 12.13 -5.73
CA TRP A 17 20.00 13.35 -6.22
C TRP A 17 19.43 14.23 -5.09
N GLY A 18 19.68 13.90 -3.82
CA GLY A 18 19.19 14.66 -2.67
C GLY A 18 17.73 14.41 -2.29
N ALA A 19 17.02 13.50 -2.96
CA ALA A 19 15.63 13.17 -2.68
C ALA A 19 15.51 12.19 -1.48
N LYS A 20 14.48 12.37 -0.64
CA LYS A 20 14.17 11.46 0.49
C LYS A 20 13.84 10.07 -0.06
N ARG A 21 14.46 9.02 0.51
CA ARG A 21 14.30 7.63 0.06
C ARG A 21 13.05 7.00 0.70
N GLY A 22 12.27 6.25 -0.08
CA GLY A 22 11.10 5.57 0.46
C GLY A 22 10.36 4.71 -0.54
N TYR A 23 9.11 4.40 -0.22
CA TYR A 23 8.18 3.67 -1.06
C TYR A 23 6.88 4.45 -1.21
N ALA A 24 6.31 4.42 -2.42
CA ALA A 24 4.96 4.88 -2.69
C ALA A 24 3.99 3.72 -2.51
N ILE A 25 2.86 4.00 -1.87
CA ILE A 25 1.72 3.08 -1.80
C ILE A 25 0.83 3.42 -3.00
N VAL A 26 0.81 2.52 -3.97
CA VAL A 26 0.02 2.68 -5.20
C VAL A 26 -1.22 1.80 -5.07
N PRO A 27 -2.39 2.37 -4.74
CA PRO A 27 -3.61 1.58 -4.68
C PRO A 27 -3.93 1.01 -6.07
N MET A 28 -4.27 -0.27 -6.12
CA MET A 28 -4.93 -0.87 -7.28
C MET A 28 -6.45 -0.69 -7.12
N ALA A 29 -7.27 -1.43 -7.88
CA ALA A 29 -8.71 -1.46 -7.71
C ALA A 29 -9.07 -1.71 -6.23
N SER A 30 -9.45 -0.64 -5.53
CA SER A 30 -9.84 -0.66 -4.13
C SER A 30 -10.91 0.41 -3.92
N VAL A 31 -11.91 0.08 -3.13
CA VAL A 31 -13.03 0.97 -2.80
C VAL A 31 -13.11 1.17 -1.30
N THR A 32 -13.57 2.34 -0.91
CA THR A 32 -13.92 2.62 0.49
C THR A 32 -15.25 1.95 0.83
N GLN A 33 -15.41 1.58 2.10
CA GLN A 33 -16.65 0.99 2.63
C GLN A 33 -17.88 1.88 2.33
N THR A 34 -19.04 1.27 2.09
CA THR A 34 -20.29 1.97 1.69
C THR A 34 -21.39 1.98 2.75
N MET A 35 -21.16 1.34 3.89
CA MET A 35 -22.06 1.32 5.04
C MET A 35 -22.16 2.71 5.70
N VAL A 36 -23.36 3.03 6.18
CA VAL A 36 -23.61 4.28 6.90
C VAL A 36 -22.87 4.32 8.23
N ASP A 37 -22.34 5.49 8.60
CA ASP A 37 -21.54 5.66 9.81
C ASP A 37 -22.28 5.29 11.10
N ALA A 38 -23.60 5.48 11.12
CA ALA A 38 -24.45 5.16 12.27
C ALA A 38 -24.75 3.66 12.43
N HIS A 39 -24.36 2.81 11.47
CA HIS A 39 -24.62 1.38 11.57
C HIS A 39 -23.78 0.78 12.70
N PRO A 40 -24.35 -0.01 13.63
CA PRO A 40 -23.61 -0.50 14.80
C PRO A 40 -22.35 -1.31 14.47
N ALA A 41 -22.39 -2.06 13.36
CA ALA A 41 -21.22 -2.83 12.88
C ALA A 41 -20.06 -1.95 12.40
N MET A 42 -20.27 -0.63 12.24
CA MET A 42 -19.22 0.30 11.82
C MET A 42 -18.12 0.43 12.87
N ASN A 43 -18.42 0.29 14.16
CA ASN A 43 -17.40 0.36 15.21
C ASN A 43 -16.38 -0.77 15.03
N ALA A 44 -16.84 -1.99 14.74
CA ALA A 44 -15.98 -3.15 14.50
C ALA A 44 -15.21 -3.08 13.18
N ASN A 45 -15.67 -2.23 12.25
CA ASN A 45 -15.12 -2.06 10.91
C ASN A 45 -14.58 -0.65 10.68
N SER A 46 -14.27 0.11 11.74
CA SER A 46 -13.97 1.55 11.61
C SER A 46 -12.69 1.84 10.81
N PHE A 47 -11.78 0.86 10.71
CA PHE A 47 -10.62 0.92 9.80
C PHE A 47 -11.02 1.05 8.32
N SER A 48 -12.16 0.48 7.93
CA SER A 48 -12.62 0.43 6.54
C SER A 48 -13.08 1.79 5.99
N LYS A 49 -13.21 2.80 6.86
CA LYS A 49 -13.46 4.20 6.49
C LYS A 49 -12.26 4.85 5.79
N TYR A 50 -11.08 4.27 5.94
CA TYR A 50 -9.83 4.84 5.42
C TYR A 50 -9.19 3.87 4.44
N ASN A 51 -8.89 4.34 3.22
CA ASN A 51 -8.06 3.57 2.28
C ASN A 51 -6.61 3.47 2.77
N CYS A 52 -6.14 4.50 3.48
CA CYS A 52 -4.83 4.56 4.11
C CYS A 52 -4.92 5.39 5.40
N ALA A 53 -4.33 4.91 6.48
CA ALA A 53 -4.20 5.62 7.75
C ALA A 53 -2.80 5.38 8.34
N VAL A 54 -2.27 6.35 9.07
CA VAL A 54 -0.93 6.28 9.66
C VAL A 54 -1.03 6.58 11.15
N THR A 55 -0.40 5.74 11.96
CA THR A 55 -0.34 5.89 13.42
C THR A 55 1.09 5.73 13.90
N LYS A 56 1.42 6.29 15.06
CA LYS A 56 2.69 6.01 15.72
C LYS A 56 2.72 4.54 16.14
N ARG A 57 3.85 3.86 15.95
CA ARG A 57 3.97 2.44 16.28
C ARG A 57 4.00 2.24 17.79
N LYS A 58 3.09 1.40 18.29
CA LYS A 58 3.09 0.87 19.65
C LYS A 58 2.91 -0.63 19.60
N GLU A 59 3.70 -1.39 20.36
CA GLU A 59 3.60 -2.86 20.37
C GLU A 59 2.22 -3.36 20.80
N SER A 60 1.52 -2.60 21.65
CA SER A 60 0.15 -2.89 22.08
C SER A 60 -0.91 -2.73 20.97
N GLU A 61 -0.60 -2.03 19.89
CA GLU A 61 -1.52 -1.68 18.80
C GLU A 61 -1.25 -2.51 17.52
N ARG A 62 -0.62 -3.68 17.67
CA ARG A 62 -0.26 -4.55 16.53
C ARG A 62 -1.47 -5.04 15.71
N PHE A 63 -2.63 -5.15 16.34
CA PHE A 63 -3.86 -5.66 15.71
C PHE A 63 -4.97 -4.61 15.80
N LEU A 64 -5.70 -4.43 14.69
CA LEU A 64 -6.85 -3.52 14.60
C LEU A 64 -8.00 -3.93 15.54
N ASN A 65 -8.22 -5.23 15.64
CA ASN A 65 -9.29 -5.85 16.40
C ASN A 65 -8.85 -7.23 16.92
N SER A 66 -9.63 -7.77 17.85
CA SER A 66 -9.50 -9.15 18.29
C SER A 66 -10.11 -10.11 17.25
N ILE A 67 -9.59 -11.33 17.18
CA ILE A 67 -10.21 -12.42 16.40
C ILE A 67 -11.66 -12.71 16.82
N PHE A 68 -12.09 -12.26 18.00
CA PHE A 68 -13.46 -12.42 18.49
C PHE A 68 -14.40 -11.27 18.11
N ASP A 69 -13.87 -10.12 17.64
CA ASP A 69 -14.68 -8.94 17.32
C ASP A 69 -15.57 -9.17 16.09
N VAL A 70 -15.18 -10.05 15.17
CA VAL A 70 -16.01 -10.46 14.02
C VAL A 70 -17.33 -11.08 14.45
N ASN A 71 -17.37 -11.74 15.62
CA ASN A 71 -18.58 -12.33 16.19
C ASN A 71 -19.32 -11.37 17.13
N ARG A 72 -18.79 -10.16 17.33
CA ARG A 72 -19.32 -9.14 18.24
C ARG A 72 -19.44 -7.80 17.53
N MET A 73 -19.85 -7.79 16.27
CA MET A 73 -19.92 -6.55 15.48
C MET A 73 -20.77 -5.45 16.13
N TYR A 74 -21.79 -5.82 16.92
CA TYR A 74 -22.69 -4.90 17.63
C TYR A 74 -22.24 -4.56 19.06
N ASN A 75 -21.19 -5.21 19.57
CA ASN A 75 -20.65 -5.02 20.92
C ASN A 75 -19.13 -5.32 20.93
N THR A 76 -18.43 -4.70 19.99
CA THR A 76 -16.99 -4.90 19.82
C THR A 76 -16.23 -4.17 20.91
N LYS A 77 -15.05 -4.68 21.26
CA LYS A 77 -14.11 -3.97 22.14
C LYS A 77 -13.05 -3.20 21.35
N GLY A 78 -12.97 -3.40 20.03
CA GLY A 78 -12.02 -2.76 19.15
C GLY A 78 -12.67 -1.64 18.35
N ASP A 79 -12.03 -0.46 18.36
CA ASP A 79 -12.37 0.65 17.48
C ASP A 79 -11.07 1.28 16.98
N PHE A 80 -10.85 1.23 15.66
CA PHE A 80 -9.67 1.79 15.03
C PHE A 80 -9.49 3.29 15.27
N SER A 81 -10.57 4.06 15.48
CA SER A 81 -10.43 5.51 15.72
C SER A 81 -9.66 5.81 17.00
N ILE A 82 -9.55 4.86 17.93
CA ILE A 82 -8.75 5.00 19.16
C ILE A 82 -7.26 5.18 18.83
N PHE A 83 -6.79 4.61 17.72
CA PHE A 83 -5.39 4.76 17.28
C PHE A 83 -5.14 6.09 16.54
N LEU A 84 -6.20 6.79 16.14
CA LEU A 84 -6.14 8.09 15.45
C LEU A 84 -6.19 9.24 16.47
N ASN A 85 -5.19 9.27 17.36
CA ASN A 85 -5.18 10.14 18.55
C ASN A 85 -4.29 11.39 18.41
N GLU A 86 -4.10 11.90 17.18
CA GLU A 86 -3.31 13.10 16.87
C GLU A 86 -1.83 13.06 17.33
N GLU A 87 -1.29 11.89 17.61
CA GLU A 87 0.14 11.73 17.87
C GLU A 87 0.98 12.17 16.66
N GLY A 88 2.11 12.82 16.92
CA GLY A 88 3.06 13.19 15.88
C GLY A 88 3.65 11.95 15.21
N ILE A 89 3.59 11.91 13.87
CA ILE A 89 4.07 10.78 13.04
C ILE A 89 5.33 11.13 12.22
N VAL A 90 5.77 12.39 12.24
CA VAL A 90 6.90 12.85 11.41
C VAL A 90 8.21 12.33 12.00
N ASN A 91 8.98 11.59 11.19
CA ASN A 91 10.29 11.02 11.57
C ASN A 91 10.22 10.08 12.80
N GLU A 92 9.09 9.40 12.97
CA GLU A 92 8.83 8.43 14.03
C GLU A 92 8.77 7.00 13.49
N ASP A 93 8.81 6.03 14.39
CA ASP A 93 8.41 4.66 14.06
C ASP A 93 6.88 4.62 13.91
N ILE A 94 6.40 4.12 12.77
CA ILE A 94 4.99 4.25 12.37
C ILE A 94 4.41 2.92 11.88
N PHE A 95 3.10 2.77 12.07
CA PHE A 95 2.29 1.83 11.30
C PHE A 95 1.61 2.58 10.16
N THR A 96 1.64 1.98 8.96
CA THR A 96 0.84 2.42 7.82
C THR A 96 -0.19 1.36 7.51
N TRP A 97 -1.45 1.65 7.84
CA TRP A 97 -2.60 0.79 7.66
C TRP A 97 -3.16 1.00 6.25
N VAL A 98 -3.16 -0.04 5.43
CA VAL A 98 -3.71 0.01 4.06
C VAL A 98 -4.94 -0.89 4.00
N THR A 99 -6.09 -0.30 3.69
CA THR A 99 -7.34 -1.05 3.53
C THR A 99 -7.52 -1.41 2.07
N VAL A 100 -7.75 -2.70 1.81
CA VAL A 100 -8.08 -3.24 0.50
C VAL A 100 -9.46 -3.86 0.56
N GLY A 101 -10.33 -3.49 -0.37
CA GLY A 101 -11.67 -4.06 -0.49
C GLY A 101 -12.30 -3.77 -1.83
N PHE A 102 -13.38 -4.48 -2.11
CA PHE A 102 -14.23 -4.28 -3.29
C PHE A 102 -15.71 -4.43 -2.89
N VAL A 103 -16.60 -3.77 -3.64
CA VAL A 103 -18.04 -4.00 -3.51
C VAL A 103 -18.42 -5.11 -4.47
N HIS A 104 -18.80 -6.27 -3.93
CA HIS A 104 -19.23 -7.39 -4.75
C HIS A 104 -20.70 -7.20 -5.17
N VAL A 105 -20.95 -7.01 -6.46
CA VAL A 105 -22.28 -7.03 -7.07
C VAL A 105 -22.36 -8.28 -7.95
N PRO A 106 -22.94 -9.39 -7.47
CA PRO A 106 -22.91 -10.66 -8.19
C PRO A 106 -23.65 -10.60 -9.52
N SER A 107 -23.12 -11.33 -10.50
CA SER A 107 -23.67 -11.51 -11.84
C SER A 107 -24.08 -12.98 -12.07
N SER A 108 -24.74 -13.26 -13.21
CA SER A 108 -25.07 -14.65 -13.60
C SER A 108 -23.84 -15.54 -13.75
N GLU A 109 -22.71 -14.93 -14.11
CA GLU A 109 -21.42 -15.56 -14.34
C GLU A 109 -20.73 -16.00 -13.04
N ASP A 110 -21.23 -15.59 -11.87
CA ASP A 110 -20.71 -16.00 -10.56
C ASP A 110 -21.28 -17.34 -10.04
N ILE A 111 -22.03 -18.06 -10.89
CA ILE A 111 -22.67 -19.34 -10.55
C ILE A 111 -22.13 -20.44 -11.47
N PRO A 112 -21.71 -21.60 -10.94
CA PRO A 112 -21.69 -21.98 -9.51
C PRO A 112 -20.45 -21.50 -8.75
N ILE A 113 -19.53 -20.78 -9.42
CA ILE A 113 -18.26 -20.33 -8.87
C ILE A 113 -18.08 -18.86 -9.22
N THR A 114 -17.71 -18.03 -8.23
CA THR A 114 -17.43 -16.61 -8.41
C THR A 114 -16.28 -16.38 -9.38
N THR A 115 -16.43 -15.40 -10.27
CA THR A 115 -15.37 -14.99 -11.20
C THR A 115 -14.20 -14.36 -10.44
N ALA A 116 -12.98 -14.51 -10.96
CA ALA A 116 -11.81 -13.91 -10.34
C ALA A 116 -11.92 -12.37 -10.31
N ILE A 117 -11.70 -11.80 -9.13
CA ILE A 117 -11.66 -10.35 -8.88
C ILE A 117 -10.28 -10.02 -8.30
N GLU A 118 -9.64 -8.98 -8.82
CA GLU A 118 -8.36 -8.48 -8.32
C GLU A 118 -8.55 -7.20 -7.51
N SER A 119 -7.95 -7.15 -6.33
CA SER A 119 -7.89 -5.95 -5.49
C SER A 119 -6.58 -5.96 -4.72
N GLY A 120 -5.98 -4.79 -4.51
CA GLY A 120 -4.68 -4.74 -3.86
C GLY A 120 -4.02 -3.37 -3.92
N PHE A 121 -2.71 -3.38 -3.70
CA PHE A 121 -1.84 -2.23 -3.83
C PHE A 121 -0.42 -2.70 -4.13
N ILE A 122 0.40 -1.78 -4.66
CA ILE A 122 1.81 -2.00 -4.94
C ILE A 122 2.63 -1.09 -4.03
N LEU A 123 3.64 -1.66 -3.36
CA LEU A 123 4.72 -0.89 -2.78
C LEU A 123 5.78 -0.62 -3.85
N LYS A 124 5.70 0.56 -4.46
CA LYS A 124 6.62 0.97 -5.52
C LYS A 124 7.79 1.73 -4.90
N SER A 125 9.02 1.41 -5.28
CA SER A 125 10.18 2.22 -4.88
C SER A 125 9.98 3.68 -5.29
N PHE A 126 10.21 4.61 -4.37
CA PHE A 126 10.04 6.04 -4.61
C PHE A 126 11.28 6.78 -4.13
N ASN A 127 12.10 7.23 -5.09
CA ASN A 127 13.43 7.80 -4.85
C ASN A 127 14.38 6.89 -4.03
N PHE A 128 14.05 5.60 -3.91
CA PHE A 128 14.82 4.67 -3.08
C PHE A 128 16.21 4.40 -3.67
N PHE A 129 16.31 4.32 -4.98
CA PHE A 129 17.53 4.01 -5.72
C PHE A 129 18.10 5.26 -6.40
N ALA A 130 19.37 5.17 -6.83
CA ALA A 130 20.01 6.23 -7.60
C ALA A 130 19.68 6.13 -9.09
N THR A 131 19.47 4.91 -9.58
CA THR A 131 19.22 4.57 -10.98
C THR A 131 18.20 3.42 -11.06
N THR A 132 17.84 3.02 -12.27
CA THR A 132 17.01 1.84 -12.51
C THR A 132 17.79 0.57 -12.15
N GLU A 133 17.40 -0.11 -11.06
CA GLU A 133 18.08 -1.32 -10.55
C GLU A 133 17.84 -2.59 -11.40
N VAL A 134 17.01 -2.51 -12.45
CA VAL A 134 16.80 -3.62 -13.40
C VAL A 134 17.53 -3.38 -14.72
N TYR A 135 18.38 -2.36 -14.79
CA TYR A 135 19.09 -2.01 -16.01
C TYR A 135 20.15 -3.04 -16.40
N ASP A 136 20.78 -3.68 -15.42
CA ASP A 136 21.78 -4.73 -15.58
C ASP A 136 21.18 -6.14 -15.70
N MET A 137 19.85 -6.25 -15.75
CA MET A 137 19.19 -7.53 -15.97
C MET A 137 19.38 -7.98 -17.43
N PRO A 138 19.89 -9.20 -17.69
CA PRO A 138 20.00 -9.73 -19.05
C PRO A 138 18.61 -9.89 -19.67
N GLN A 139 18.45 -9.47 -20.92
CA GLN A 139 17.19 -9.65 -21.65
C GLN A 139 17.18 -11.03 -22.31
N VAL A 140 16.30 -11.91 -21.83
CA VAL A 140 16.07 -13.21 -22.45
C VAL A 140 15.03 -13.04 -23.55
N TYR A 141 15.45 -13.13 -24.80
CA TYR A 141 14.53 -13.15 -25.93
C TYR A 141 14.26 -14.60 -26.33
N ASN A 142 13.03 -15.08 -26.10
CA ASN A 142 12.59 -16.41 -26.55
C ASN A 142 12.27 -16.39 -28.06
N GLY A 143 13.29 -16.13 -28.88
CA GLY A 143 13.29 -16.46 -30.30
C GLY A 143 13.62 -17.94 -30.51
N LYS A 144 13.39 -18.46 -31.73
CA LYS A 144 13.59 -19.88 -32.08
C LYS A 144 15.01 -20.42 -31.80
N ASP A 145 15.98 -19.55 -31.57
CA ASP A 145 17.40 -19.87 -31.35
C ASP A 145 17.94 -19.44 -29.96
N GLY A 146 17.09 -18.94 -29.04
CA GLY A 146 17.43 -18.78 -27.61
C GLY A 146 18.61 -17.85 -27.26
N TYR A 147 18.83 -16.75 -27.98
CA TYR A 147 19.90 -15.81 -27.65
C TYR A 147 19.57 -14.95 -26.42
N VAL A 148 20.49 -14.93 -25.44
CA VAL A 148 20.45 -14.00 -24.30
C VAL A 148 21.18 -12.72 -24.71
N GLN A 149 20.48 -11.59 -24.76
CA GLN A 149 21.11 -10.29 -24.98
C GLN A 149 21.70 -9.79 -23.65
N GLN A 150 23.01 -9.52 -23.65
CA GLN A 150 23.65 -8.91 -22.49
C GLN A 150 23.07 -7.52 -22.24
N PRO A 151 22.95 -7.10 -20.96
CA PRO A 151 22.48 -5.76 -20.64
C PRO A 151 23.39 -4.71 -21.28
N PRO A 152 22.84 -3.58 -21.76
CA PRO A 152 23.65 -2.48 -22.27
C PRO A 152 24.61 -1.96 -21.19
N GLU A 153 25.83 -1.58 -21.58
CA GLU A 153 26.75 -0.93 -20.64
C GLU A 153 26.12 0.37 -20.11
N PHE A 154 26.25 0.60 -18.80
CA PHE A 154 25.79 1.84 -18.19
C PHE A 154 26.69 3.00 -18.64
N ILE A 155 26.13 3.95 -19.39
CA ILE A 155 26.81 5.18 -19.76
C ILE A 155 26.40 6.26 -18.76
N PRO A 156 27.28 6.70 -17.84
CA PRO A 156 26.93 7.77 -16.92
C PRO A 156 26.61 9.05 -17.68
N CYS A 157 25.56 9.76 -17.26
CA CYS A 157 25.29 11.10 -17.75
C CYS A 157 26.53 11.96 -17.51
N ILE A 158 27.01 12.65 -18.55
CA ILE A 158 28.16 13.57 -18.44
C ILE A 158 27.77 14.66 -17.44
N GLU A 159 28.40 14.67 -16.27
CA GLU A 159 28.28 15.76 -15.31
C GLU A 159 29.02 16.97 -15.90
N ASN A 160 28.31 17.76 -16.72
CA ASN A 160 28.79 19.10 -17.08
C ASN A 160 28.80 19.93 -15.79
N LYS A 161 30.00 20.15 -15.26
CA LYS A 161 30.28 21.06 -14.15
C LYS A 161 29.94 22.50 -14.50
#